data_AF-A0A7V4IJW3-F1
#
_entry.id   AF-A0A7V4IJW3-F1
#
_cell.length_a   1.000
_cell.length_b   1.000
_cell.length_c   1.000
_cell.angle_alpha   90.00
_cell.angle_beta   90.00
_cell.angle_gamma   90.00
#
_symmetry.space_group_name_H-M   'P 1'
#
loop_
_entity.id
_entity.type
_entity.pdbx_description
1 polymer ?
#
loop_
_entity_poly.entity_id
_entity_poly.type
_entity_poly.pdbx_seq_one_letter_code
_entity_poly.pdbx_strand_id
1 'polypeptide(L)'
;MQITNNKKGSIIIITLLIMVIILSLMIGSSTLVVQNLMANRNQEFSNIAYFAAESGAERIIWEVRINGLSEEILAGCAQNSCINFSNPPGTPNASCGPCDSSNIYTMPVTGATYQVAFSSSTVMTMFKSRGTYKEVTRSVEASFEF
;
A
#
# COMPACT_ATOMS: atom_id res chain seq x y z
N MET A 1 -62.27 41.33 -14.02
CA MET A 1 -60.93 40.76 -13.84
C MET A 1 -61.07 39.24 -13.91
N GLN A 2 -60.89 38.65 -15.10
CA GLN A 2 -61.02 37.21 -15.31
C GLN A 2 -59.65 36.66 -15.72
N ILE A 3 -59.03 35.89 -14.83
CA ILE A 3 -57.82 35.13 -15.12
C ILE A 3 -58.28 33.89 -15.91
N THR A 4 -58.01 33.86 -17.20
CA THR A 4 -58.44 32.78 -18.10
C THR A 4 -57.64 31.50 -17.85
N ASN A 5 -58.38 30.38 -17.79
CA ASN A 5 -57.92 29.03 -17.45
C ASN A 5 -57.04 28.40 -18.55
N ASN A 6 -55.72 28.64 -18.55
CA ASN A 6 -54.78 27.92 -19.41
C ASN A 6 -53.79 27.06 -18.59
N LYS A 7 -54.29 25.96 -18.01
CA LYS A 7 -53.53 25.07 -17.09
C LYS A 7 -52.72 23.96 -17.78
N LYS A 8 -52.83 23.80 -19.10
CA LYS A 8 -52.21 22.65 -19.83
C LYS A 8 -50.70 22.81 -20.07
N GLY A 9 -50.18 24.04 -20.19
CA GLY A 9 -48.73 24.28 -20.35
C GLY A 9 -47.94 24.22 -19.03
N SER A 10 -48.55 24.66 -17.93
CA SER A 10 -47.90 24.70 -16.61
C SER A 10 -47.56 23.31 -16.07
N ILE A 11 -48.37 22.30 -16.36
CA ILE A 11 -48.15 20.94 -15.86
C ILE A 11 -46.93 20.25 -16.53
N ILE A 12 -46.59 20.63 -17.76
CA ILE A 12 -45.39 20.14 -18.47
C ILE A 12 -44.13 20.73 -17.82
N ILE A 13 -44.17 22.00 -17.45
CA ILE A 13 -43.03 22.66 -16.78
C ILE A 13 -42.82 22.07 -15.38
N ILE A 14 -43.89 21.84 -14.62
CA ILE A 14 -43.81 21.25 -13.28
C ILE A 14 -43.24 19.81 -13.33
N THR A 15 -43.72 18.99 -14.27
CA THR A 15 -43.20 17.61 -14.43
C THR A 15 -41.74 17.59 -14.87
N LEU A 16 -41.32 18.52 -15.73
CA LEU A 16 -39.92 18.66 -16.13
C LEU A 16 -39.04 19.11 -14.96
N LEU A 17 -39.52 20.04 -14.13
CA LEU A 17 -38.82 20.47 -12.92
C LEU A 17 -38.63 19.30 -11.94
N ILE A 18 -39.68 18.50 -11.74
CA ILE A 18 -39.61 17.30 -10.89
C ILE A 18 -38.61 16.29 -11.45
N MET A 19 -38.61 16.05 -12.76
CA MET A 19 -37.64 15.14 -13.40
C MET A 19 -36.20 15.62 -13.25
N VAL A 20 -35.94 16.92 -13.39
CA VAL A 20 -34.60 17.50 -13.22
C VAL A 20 -34.11 17.35 -11.78
N ILE A 21 -35.00 17.55 -10.80
CA ILE A 21 -34.68 17.36 -9.38
C ILE A 21 -34.36 15.88 -9.09
N ILE A 22 -35.16 14.94 -9.60
CA ILE A 22 -34.90 13.51 -9.39
C ILE A 22 -33.58 13.09 -10.05
N LEU A 23 -33.32 13.58 -11.26
CA LEU A 23 -32.10 13.27 -11.99
C LEU A 23 -30.84 13.77 -11.27
N SER A 24 -30.86 15.00 -10.74
CA SER A 24 -29.71 15.56 -10.03
C SER A 24 -29.40 14.79 -8.74
N LEU A 25 -30.44 14.35 -8.01
CA LEU A 25 -30.28 13.50 -6.82
C LEU A 25 -29.62 12.15 -7.15
N MET A 26 -30.06 11.50 -8.24
CA MET A 26 -29.51 10.21 -8.66
C MET A 26 -28.04 10.30 -9.08
N ILE A 27 -27.67 11.36 -9.82
CA ILE A 27 -26.27 11.60 -10.20
C ILE A 27 -25.41 11.84 -8.95
N GLY A 28 -25.91 12.63 -8.00
CA GLY A 28 -25.23 12.87 -6.73
C GLY A 28 -24.99 11.60 -5.89
N SER A 29 -25.95 10.67 -5.86
CA SER A 29 -25.79 9.40 -5.16
C SER A 29 -24.85 8.44 -5.89
N SER A 30 -24.86 8.40 -7.22
CA SER A 30 -24.02 7.51 -8.02
C SER A 30 -22.53 7.77 -7.82
N THR A 31 -22.12 9.05 -7.78
CA THR A 31 -20.72 9.42 -7.58
C THR A 31 -20.19 8.97 -6.22
N LEU A 32 -21.01 9.06 -5.17
CA LEU A 32 -20.64 8.58 -3.83
C LEU A 32 -20.44 7.07 -3.80
N VAL A 33 -21.33 6.29 -4.43
CA VAL A 33 -21.19 4.83 -4.46
C VAL A 33 -19.91 4.41 -5.17
N VAL A 34 -19.61 5.01 -6.33
CA VAL A 34 -18.39 4.70 -7.08
C VAL A 34 -17.13 5.07 -6.29
N GLN A 35 -17.12 6.23 -5.62
CA GLN A 35 -16.01 6.63 -4.76
C GLN A 35 -15.78 5.63 -3.62
N ASN A 36 -16.84 5.16 -2.98
CA ASN A 36 -16.75 4.16 -1.91
C ASN A 36 -16.22 2.81 -2.42
N LEU A 37 -16.65 2.36 -3.61
CA LEU A 37 -16.14 1.13 -4.21
C LEU A 37 -14.63 1.22 -4.53
N MET A 38 -14.19 2.35 -5.09
CA MET A 38 -12.76 2.58 -5.35
C MET A 38 -11.95 2.63 -4.06
N ALA A 39 -12.46 3.29 -3.02
CA ALA A 39 -11.82 3.35 -1.70
C ALA A 39 -11.70 1.96 -1.07
N ASN A 40 -12.76 1.15 -1.13
CA ASN A 40 -12.78 -0.20 -0.57
C ASN A 40 -11.76 -1.13 -1.26
N ARG A 41 -11.71 -1.12 -2.60
CA ARG A 41 -10.73 -1.91 -3.36
C ARG A 41 -9.29 -1.53 -3.03
N ASN A 42 -9.01 -0.23 -2.92
CA ASN A 42 -7.68 0.26 -2.55
C ASN A 42 -7.31 -0.15 -1.11
N GLN A 43 -8.29 -0.24 -0.20
CA GLN A 43 -8.07 -0.70 1.16
C GLN A 43 -7.67 -2.17 1.20
N GLU A 44 -8.36 -3.05 0.47
CA GLU A 44 -8.04 -4.48 0.42
C GLU A 44 -6.61 -4.71 -0.09
N PHE A 45 -6.25 -4.10 -1.22
CA PHE A 45 -4.90 -4.23 -1.77
C PHE A 45 -3.84 -3.61 -0.86
N SER A 46 -4.18 -2.52 -0.15
CA SER A 46 -3.29 -1.92 0.84
C SER A 46 -3.01 -2.84 2.01
N ASN A 47 -4.01 -3.54 2.53
CA ASN A 47 -3.83 -4.47 3.64
C ASN A 47 -2.87 -5.61 3.27
N ILE A 48 -3.01 -6.16 2.05
CA ILE A 48 -2.12 -7.22 1.56
C ILE A 48 -0.69 -6.68 1.37
N ALA A 49 -0.54 -5.47 0.82
CA ALA A 49 0.75 -4.82 0.68
C ALA A 49 1.40 -4.51 2.05
N TYR A 50 0.61 -4.10 3.06
CA TYR A 50 1.08 -3.93 4.44
C TYR A 50 1.54 -5.26 5.04
N PHE A 51 0.74 -6.31 4.90
CA PHE A 51 1.11 -7.64 5.40
C PHE A 51 2.43 -8.14 4.80
N ALA A 52 2.67 -7.90 3.51
CA ALA A 52 3.94 -8.20 2.87
C ALA A 52 5.09 -7.34 3.43
N ALA A 53 4.87 -6.04 3.62
CA ALA A 53 5.85 -5.14 4.21
C ALA A 53 6.21 -5.54 5.65
N GLU A 54 5.22 -5.83 6.49
CA GLU A 54 5.41 -6.30 7.86
C GLU A 54 6.15 -7.62 7.91
N SER A 55 5.82 -8.57 7.03
CA SER A 55 6.53 -9.85 6.96
C SER A 55 8.01 -9.69 6.60
N GLY A 56 8.33 -8.76 5.69
CA GLY A 56 9.73 -8.42 5.40
C GLY A 56 10.43 -7.76 6.58
N ALA A 57 9.73 -6.90 7.33
CA ALA A 57 10.24 -6.29 8.55
C ALA A 57 10.53 -7.36 9.60
N GLU A 58 9.57 -8.22 9.94
CA GLU A 58 9.76 -9.30 10.90
C GLU A 58 10.91 -10.24 10.52
N ARG A 59 11.08 -10.52 9.22
CA ARG A 59 12.21 -11.32 8.75
C ARG A 59 13.56 -10.68 9.07
N ILE A 60 13.75 -9.39 8.77
CA ILE A 60 15.03 -8.73 9.08
C ILE A 60 15.25 -8.59 10.60
N ILE A 61 14.20 -8.37 11.38
CA ILE A 61 14.28 -8.34 12.84
C ILE A 61 14.75 -9.69 13.39
N TRP A 62 14.22 -10.78 12.84
CA TRP A 62 14.64 -12.13 13.19
C TRP A 62 16.13 -12.37 12.85
N GLU A 63 16.60 -11.92 11.68
CA GLU A 63 18.01 -12.03 11.29
C GLU A 63 18.93 -11.26 12.26
N VAL A 64 18.53 -10.05 12.69
CA VAL A 64 19.27 -9.24 13.66
C VAL A 64 19.30 -9.89 15.04
N ARG A 65 18.16 -10.36 15.54
CA ARG A 65 18.05 -10.83 16.93
C ARG A 65 18.54 -12.26 17.14
N ILE A 66 18.23 -13.17 16.22
CA ILE A 66 18.43 -14.62 16.41
C ILE A 66 19.59 -15.13 15.58
N ASN A 67 19.68 -14.71 14.32
CA ASN A 67 20.69 -15.21 13.40
C ASN A 67 22.01 -14.42 13.43
N GLY A 68 22.09 -13.39 14.28
CA GLY A 68 23.33 -12.68 14.57
C GLY A 68 23.81 -11.77 13.44
N LEU A 69 22.90 -11.19 12.65
CA LEU A 69 23.27 -10.12 11.71
C LEU A 69 23.89 -8.95 12.49
N SER A 70 25.22 -8.81 12.40
CA SER A 70 26.01 -7.84 13.14
C SER A 70 26.21 -6.54 12.36
N GLU A 71 26.51 -5.46 13.08
CA GLU A 71 26.82 -4.15 12.51
C GLU A 71 28.00 -4.20 11.54
N GLU A 72 28.99 -5.08 11.76
CA GLU A 72 30.17 -5.22 10.90
C GLU A 72 29.80 -5.70 9.48
N ILE A 73 28.82 -6.58 9.35
CA ILE A 73 28.32 -7.07 8.06
C ILE A 73 27.55 -5.96 7.34
N LEU A 74 26.75 -5.21 8.11
CA LEU A 74 25.96 -4.08 7.60
C LEU A 74 26.84 -2.87 7.23
N ALA A 75 28.00 -2.70 7.85
CA ALA A 75 28.96 -1.65 7.52
C ALA A 75 29.53 -1.80 6.10
N GLY A 76 29.57 -3.03 5.56
CA GLY A 76 29.94 -3.31 4.17
C GLY A 76 28.85 -2.98 3.15
N CYS A 77 27.63 -2.65 3.60
CA CYS A 77 26.49 -2.41 2.74
C CYS A 77 26.41 -0.95 2.27
N ALA A 78 26.15 -0.76 0.98
CA ALA A 78 25.84 0.56 0.44
C ALA A 78 24.50 1.07 1.00
N GLN A 79 24.39 2.38 1.18
CA GLN A 79 23.12 3.02 1.57
C GLN A 79 22.03 2.70 0.54
N ASN A 80 20.82 2.40 1.02
CA ASN A 80 19.66 2.04 0.20
C ASN A 80 19.88 0.77 -0.66
N SER A 81 20.81 -0.11 -0.26
CA SER A 81 20.90 -1.48 -0.80
C SER A 81 19.82 -2.36 -0.18
N CYS A 82 19.46 -3.45 -0.86
CA CYS A 82 18.48 -4.41 -0.36
C CYS A 82 19.15 -5.61 0.30
N ILE A 83 18.52 -6.10 1.36
CA ILE A 83 18.96 -7.31 2.05
C ILE A 83 18.57 -8.54 1.23
N ASN A 84 19.55 -9.40 1.01
CA ASN A 84 19.42 -10.69 0.37
C ASN A 84 19.37 -11.77 1.45
N PHE A 85 18.23 -12.42 1.56
CA PHE A 85 17.96 -13.53 2.48
C PHE A 85 18.13 -14.93 1.84
N SER A 86 18.93 -15.07 0.77
CA SER A 86 19.05 -16.32 -0.01
C SER A 86 20.05 -17.33 0.55
N ASN A 87 20.67 -17.07 1.70
CA ASN A 87 21.58 -18.04 2.32
C ASN A 87 20.83 -19.06 3.20
N PRO A 88 21.24 -20.34 3.20
CA PRO A 88 20.63 -21.37 4.04
C PRO A 88 20.83 -21.09 5.55
N PRO A 89 19.96 -21.59 6.44
CA PRO A 89 20.09 -21.40 7.89
C PRO A 89 21.47 -21.88 8.42
N GLY A 90 22.21 -21.01 9.12
CA GLY A 90 23.48 -21.37 9.80
C GLY A 90 24.71 -20.49 9.52
N THR A 91 24.63 -19.50 8.63
CA THR A 91 25.59 -18.39 8.49
C THR A 91 24.86 -17.06 8.78
N PRO A 92 25.53 -15.92 9.03
CA PRO A 92 24.79 -14.65 9.09
C PRO A 92 24.12 -14.40 7.72
N ASN A 93 22.80 -14.61 7.67
CA ASN A 93 22.03 -14.85 6.43
C ASN A 93 21.46 -13.58 5.81
N ALA A 94 22.25 -12.52 5.82
CA ALA A 94 21.88 -11.30 5.12
C ALA A 94 23.14 -10.70 4.50
N SER A 95 23.22 -10.79 3.18
CA SER A 95 24.15 -10.01 2.37
C SER A 95 23.41 -8.85 1.73
N CYS A 96 24.12 -7.80 1.36
CA CYS A 96 23.51 -6.65 0.69
C CYS A 96 23.68 -6.77 -0.82
N GLY A 97 22.61 -6.49 -1.55
CA GLY A 97 22.55 -6.49 -2.99
C GLY A 97 21.78 -5.30 -3.54
N PRO A 98 21.72 -5.14 -4.87
CA PRO A 98 20.88 -4.12 -5.48
C PRO A 98 19.40 -4.37 -5.17
N CYS A 99 18.62 -3.30 -5.00
CA CYS A 99 17.16 -3.38 -4.89
C CYS A 99 16.50 -3.64 -6.25
N ASP A 100 16.84 -4.76 -6.88
CA ASP A 100 16.28 -5.25 -8.13
C ASP A 100 15.51 -6.56 -7.92
N SER A 101 15.11 -7.21 -9.01
CA SER A 101 14.33 -8.46 -9.00
C SER A 101 15.00 -9.63 -8.27
N SER A 102 16.31 -9.57 -7.99
CA SER A 102 17.01 -10.62 -7.24
C SER A 102 16.71 -10.60 -5.73
N ASN A 103 16.29 -9.44 -5.20
CA ASN A 103 15.99 -9.24 -3.77
C ASN A 103 14.50 -8.95 -3.53
N ILE A 104 13.64 -9.49 -4.40
CA ILE A 104 12.19 -9.45 -4.27
C ILE A 104 11.70 -10.84 -3.83
N TYR A 105 11.08 -10.88 -2.67
CA TYR A 105 10.56 -12.11 -2.08
C TYR A 105 9.05 -12.17 -2.27
N THR A 106 8.58 -13.23 -2.93
CA THR A 106 7.15 -13.43 -3.16
C THR A 106 6.55 -14.33 -2.09
N MET A 107 5.46 -13.88 -1.48
CA MET A 107 4.71 -14.64 -0.50
C MET A 107 3.91 -15.76 -1.19
N PRO A 108 4.08 -17.04 -0.80
CA PRO A 108 3.42 -18.16 -1.46
C PRO A 108 1.89 -18.11 -1.45
N VAL A 109 1.29 -17.53 -0.40
CA VAL A 109 -0.16 -17.56 -0.17
C VAL A 109 -0.88 -16.41 -0.88
N THR A 110 -0.32 -15.21 -0.83
CA THR A 110 -0.97 -14.00 -1.35
C THR A 110 -0.45 -13.57 -2.72
N GLY A 111 0.73 -14.06 -3.13
CA GLY A 111 1.43 -13.56 -4.32
C GLY A 111 1.94 -12.12 -4.18
N ALA A 112 1.80 -11.51 -3.00
CA ALA A 112 2.39 -10.23 -2.69
C ALA A 112 3.90 -10.36 -2.58
N THR A 113 4.61 -9.28 -2.89
CA THR A 113 6.06 -9.26 -2.84
C THR A 113 6.56 -8.31 -1.77
N TYR A 114 7.74 -8.58 -1.21
CA TYR A 114 8.43 -7.64 -0.35
C TYR A 114 9.92 -7.58 -0.65
N GLN A 115 10.53 -6.46 -0.31
CA GLN A 115 11.96 -6.23 -0.33
C GLN A 115 12.35 -5.36 0.87
N VAL A 116 13.54 -5.56 1.42
CA VAL A 116 13.99 -4.82 2.60
C VAL A 116 15.21 -4.00 2.23
N ALA A 117 15.09 -2.68 2.26
CA ALA A 117 16.20 -1.75 2.01
C ALA A 117 16.89 -1.38 3.33
N PHE A 118 18.21 -1.35 3.31
CA PHE A 118 19.06 -0.95 4.43
C PHE A 118 19.48 0.50 4.30
N SER A 119 19.51 1.21 5.43
CA SER A 119 20.18 2.50 5.56
C SER A 119 20.74 2.61 6.97
N SER A 120 21.94 3.18 7.11
CA SER A 120 22.55 3.41 8.42
C SER A 120 22.96 4.86 8.60
N SER A 121 22.96 5.29 9.85
CA SER A 121 23.56 6.52 10.32
C SER A 121 24.56 6.19 11.42
N THR A 122 25.32 7.18 11.90
CA THR A 122 26.34 6.99 12.96
C THR A 122 25.78 6.42 14.27
N VAL A 123 24.46 6.46 14.49
CA VAL A 123 23.83 6.12 15.78
C VAL A 123 22.73 5.07 15.61
N MET A 124 22.24 4.85 14.39
CA MET A 124 21.04 4.05 14.15
C MET A 124 21.12 3.33 12.82
N THR A 125 20.75 2.05 12.84
CA THR A 125 20.50 1.26 11.64
C THR A 125 19.01 1.20 11.35
N MET A 126 18.62 1.47 10.11
CA MET A 126 17.24 1.42 9.64
C MET A 126 17.06 0.39 8.53
N PHE A 127 15.96 -0.34 8.61
CA PHE A 127 15.50 -1.25 7.59
C PHE A 127 14.12 -0.82 7.12
N LYS A 128 14.01 -0.50 5.83
CA LYS A 128 12.76 -0.15 5.16
C LYS A 128 12.25 -1.33 4.37
N SER A 129 11.27 -2.03 4.92
CA SER A 129 10.54 -3.06 4.20
C SER A 129 9.48 -2.43 3.29
N ARG A 130 9.47 -2.82 2.02
CA ARG A 130 8.49 -2.37 1.01
C ARG A 130 7.71 -3.59 0.53
N GLY A 131 6.43 -3.61 0.82
CA GLY A 131 5.50 -4.62 0.35
C GLY A 131 4.72 -4.11 -0.86
N THR A 132 4.61 -4.93 -1.90
CA THR A 132 3.90 -4.61 -3.14
C THR A 132 2.87 -5.67 -3.44
N TYR A 133 1.64 -5.24 -3.73
CA TYR A 133 0.58 -6.10 -4.23
C TYR A 133 -0.21 -5.35 -5.29
N LYS A 134 -0.28 -5.93 -6.51
CA LYS A 134 -0.84 -5.27 -7.70
C LYS A 134 -0.15 -3.91 -7.91
N GLU A 135 -0.90 -2.81 -7.96
CA GLU A 135 -0.40 -1.45 -8.16
C GLU A 135 -0.21 -0.68 -6.84
N VAL A 136 -0.39 -1.35 -5.69
CA VAL A 136 -0.30 -0.72 -4.37
C VAL A 136 1.01 -1.13 -3.70
N THR A 137 1.79 -0.14 -3.29
CA THR A 137 3.01 -0.32 -2.50
C THR A 137 2.83 0.31 -1.14
N ARG A 138 3.19 -0.41 -0.08
CA ARG A 138 3.23 0.07 1.30
C ARG A 138 4.60 -0.20 1.88
N SER A 139 5.02 0.61 2.85
CA SER A 139 6.31 0.42 3.50
C SER A 139 6.21 0.52 5.01
N VAL A 140 7.02 -0.27 5.68
CA VAL A 140 7.20 -0.29 7.14
C VAL A 140 8.69 -0.14 7.40
N GLU A 141 9.03 0.71 8.36
CA GLU A 141 10.42 0.97 8.74
C GLU A 141 10.64 0.46 10.16
N ALA A 142 11.71 -0.30 10.35
CA ALA A 142 12.18 -0.78 11.63
C ALA A 142 13.58 -0.22 11.86
N SER A 143 13.82 0.31 13.05
CA SER A 143 15.10 0.91 13.40
C SER A 143 15.67 0.28 14.67
N PHE A 144 16.98 0.13 14.67
CA PHE A 144 17.74 -0.56 15.70
C PHE A 144 18.94 0.28 16.12
N GLU A 145 19.16 0.31 17.42
CA GLU A 145 20.41 0.70 18.05
C GLU A 145 21.11 -0.60 18.43
N PHE A 146 22.36 -0.77 17.99
CA PHE A 146 23.19 -1.91 18.32
C PHE A 146 23.92 -1.70 19.65
#